data_AF-A0A524IY39-F1
#
_entry.id   AF-A0A524IY39-F1
#
_cell.length_a   1.000
_cell.length_b   1.000
_cell.length_c   1.000
_cell.angle_alpha   90.00
_cell.angle_beta   90.00
_cell.angle_gamma   90.00
#
_symmetry.space_group_name_H-M   'P 1'
#
loop_
_entity.id
_entity.type
_entity.pdbx_description
1 polymer ?
#
loop_
_entity_poly.entity_id
_entity_poly.type
_entity_poly.pdbx_seq_one_letter_code
_entity_poly.pdbx_strand_id
1 'polypeptide(L)'
;ASAMLQESDAKSRVIILLTDGVNNAGLLDPLTAAQAAAALDIKVYTIGMGKPGQGPFPVDTIFGRRTQLIDSEIDEETLRQIAEKTGALYFRATDTEGLRQIYAQINTLEKSEVEVQLYTRYKELASWLLVPALGLLAAEFVLRHTLYRSLP
;
A
#
# COMPACT_ATOMS: atom_id res chain seq x y z
N ALA A 1 9.94 5.29 10.34
CA ALA A 1 8.50 5.23 10.69
C ALA A 1 8.25 5.03 12.19
N SER A 2 9.28 4.77 13.00
CA SER A 2 9.18 4.47 14.44
C SER A 2 8.99 5.69 15.35
N ALA A 3 9.21 6.91 14.87
CA ALA A 3 9.20 8.12 15.70
C ALA A 3 7.80 8.75 15.91
N MET A 4 6.79 8.36 15.14
CA MET A 4 5.51 9.11 15.07
C MET A 4 4.37 8.54 15.93
N LEU A 5 4.63 7.52 16.77
CA LEU A 5 3.62 6.93 17.67
C LEU A 5 3.82 7.30 19.15
N GLN A 6 4.76 8.22 19.43
CA GLN A 6 5.08 8.65 20.80
C GLN A 6 4.28 9.88 21.28
N GLU A 7 3.57 10.60 20.40
CA GLU A 7 2.98 11.91 20.76
C GLU A 7 1.44 11.94 20.92
N SER A 8 0.70 10.84 20.71
CA SER A 8 -0.75 10.85 21.00
C SER A 8 -1.05 10.35 22.42
N ASP A 9 -1.78 11.17 23.19
CA ASP A 9 -2.19 10.91 24.58
C ASP A 9 -3.38 9.91 24.66
N ALA A 10 -3.51 9.05 23.66
CA ALA A 10 -4.62 8.11 23.52
C ALA A 10 -4.35 6.84 24.35
N LYS A 11 -5.25 6.53 25.29
CA LYS A 11 -5.20 5.31 26.13
C LYS A 11 -5.23 3.99 25.33
N SER A 12 -5.73 3.99 24.09
CA SER A 12 -5.70 2.83 23.19
C SER A 12 -5.23 3.29 21.82
N ARG A 13 -4.26 2.56 21.23
CA ARG A 13 -3.69 2.85 19.91
C ARG A 13 -3.99 1.70 18.97
N VAL A 14 -4.65 2.01 17.86
CA VAL A 14 -5.09 1.02 16.89
C VAL A 14 -4.76 1.46 15.46
N ILE A 15 -4.38 0.49 14.63
CA ILE A 15 -4.11 0.65 13.21
C ILE A 15 -5.13 -0.22 12.45
N ILE A 16 -5.75 0.34 11.42
CA ILE A 16 -6.62 -0.40 10.50
C ILE A 16 -5.90 -0.50 9.15
N LEU A 17 -5.40 -1.70 8.84
CA LEU A 17 -4.75 -2.03 7.58
C LEU A 17 -5.80 -2.53 6.58
N LEU A 18 -6.03 -1.77 5.52
CA LEU A 18 -6.89 -2.16 4.40
C LEU A 18 -6.02 -2.53 3.20
N THR A 19 -6.16 -3.75 2.67
CA THR A 19 -5.43 -4.19 1.48
C THR A 19 -6.26 -5.10 0.59
N ASP A 20 -6.03 -5.02 -0.72
CA ASP A 20 -6.69 -5.77 -1.77
C ASP A 20 -5.84 -6.92 -2.34
N GLY A 21 -4.64 -7.18 -1.78
CA GLY A 21 -3.77 -8.21 -2.32
C GLY A 21 -2.56 -8.59 -1.46
N VAL A 22 -1.68 -9.37 -2.06
CA VAL A 22 -0.39 -9.86 -1.53
C VAL A 22 0.58 -8.70 -1.24
N ASN A 23 1.54 -8.94 -0.34
CA ASN A 23 2.62 -7.98 -0.09
C ASN A 23 3.55 -7.90 -1.31
N ASN A 24 3.31 -6.92 -2.19
CA ASN A 24 3.96 -6.88 -3.50
C ASN A 24 5.30 -6.12 -3.51
N ALA A 25 5.61 -5.31 -2.49
CA ALA A 25 6.88 -4.60 -2.37
C ALA A 25 7.04 -3.91 -1.00
N GLY A 26 7.92 -4.43 -0.16
CA GLY A 26 8.38 -3.79 1.07
C GLY A 26 9.78 -4.28 1.46
N LEU A 27 10.65 -3.37 1.91
CA LEU A 27 11.96 -3.72 2.49
C LEU A 27 11.84 -4.44 3.84
N LEU A 28 10.65 -4.40 4.45
CA LEU A 28 10.37 -4.96 5.77
C LEU A 28 9.26 -6.00 5.65
N ASP A 29 9.49 -7.15 6.25
CA ASP A 29 8.51 -8.22 6.34
C ASP A 29 7.28 -7.78 7.20
N PRO A 30 6.04 -8.01 6.72
CA PRO A 30 4.83 -7.57 7.42
C PRO A 30 4.69 -8.13 8.83
N LEU A 31 5.14 -9.37 9.07
CA LEU A 31 5.08 -9.99 10.39
C LEU A 31 6.07 -9.34 11.35
N THR A 32 7.24 -8.93 10.86
CA THR A 32 8.22 -8.15 11.63
C THR A 32 7.65 -6.77 12.02
N ALA A 33 6.94 -6.12 11.10
CA ALA A 33 6.24 -4.86 11.40
C ALA A 33 5.12 -5.04 12.45
N ALA A 34 4.37 -6.14 12.35
CA ALA A 34 3.33 -6.49 13.32
C ALA A 34 3.90 -6.74 14.73
N GLN A 35 5.06 -7.41 14.83
CA GLN A 35 5.74 -7.60 16.11
C GLN A 35 6.17 -6.28 16.74
N ALA A 36 6.69 -5.33 15.94
CA ALA A 36 7.04 -4.01 16.44
C ALA A 36 5.81 -3.23 16.92
N ALA A 37 4.67 -3.34 16.23
CA ALA A 37 3.40 -2.75 16.66
C ALA A 37 2.92 -3.36 17.99
N ALA A 38 2.97 -4.69 18.12
CA ALA A 38 2.61 -5.38 19.35
C ALA A 38 3.50 -4.96 20.54
N ALA A 39 4.82 -4.79 20.31
CA ALA A 39 5.75 -4.32 21.33
C ALA A 39 5.45 -2.88 21.81
N LEU A 40 4.74 -2.09 21.00
CA LEU A 40 4.28 -0.75 21.34
C LEU A 40 2.85 -0.74 21.88
N ASP A 41 2.23 -1.89 22.15
CA ASP A 41 0.83 -2.02 22.59
C ASP A 41 -0.15 -1.39 21.58
N ILE A 42 0.11 -1.63 20.29
CA ILE A 42 -0.71 -1.15 19.17
C ILE A 42 -1.38 -2.34 18.51
N LYS A 43 -2.72 -2.34 18.47
CA LYS A 43 -3.49 -3.40 17.81
C LYS A 43 -3.63 -3.11 16.32
N VAL A 44 -3.43 -4.12 15.47
CA VAL A 44 -3.51 -3.96 14.01
C VAL A 44 -4.67 -4.79 13.45
N TYR A 45 -5.78 -4.12 13.14
CA TYR A 45 -6.91 -4.73 12.45
C TYR A 45 -6.61 -4.81 10.96
N THR A 46 -6.75 -5.99 10.37
CA THR A 46 -6.49 -6.20 8.94
C THR A 46 -7.79 -6.48 8.20
N ILE A 47 -8.04 -5.75 7.11
CA ILE A 47 -9.23 -5.86 6.28
C ILE A 47 -8.79 -6.23 4.86
N GLY A 48 -9.12 -7.45 4.43
CA GLY A 48 -8.93 -7.91 3.05
C GLY A 48 -10.08 -7.47 2.17
N MET A 49 -9.81 -6.70 1.11
CA MET A 49 -10.81 -6.30 0.11
C MET A 49 -10.78 -7.20 -1.11
N GLY A 50 -11.92 -7.79 -1.45
CA GLY A 50 -12.07 -8.53 -2.70
C GLY A 50 -13.03 -9.70 -2.58
N LYS A 51 -13.76 -9.97 -3.67
CA LYS A 51 -14.61 -11.16 -3.79
C LYS A 51 -13.72 -12.37 -4.10
N PRO A 52 -13.99 -13.54 -3.51
CA PRO A 52 -13.29 -14.76 -3.91
C PRO A 52 -13.51 -15.04 -5.40
N GLY A 53 -12.44 -15.33 -6.14
CA GLY A 53 -12.48 -15.77 -7.53
C GLY A 53 -11.85 -14.80 -8.53
N GLN A 54 -12.12 -15.07 -9.81
CA GLN A 54 -11.53 -14.34 -10.93
C GLN A 54 -12.21 -12.99 -11.15
N GLY A 55 -11.44 -11.92 -10.95
CA GLY A 55 -11.88 -10.54 -11.23
C GLY A 55 -11.42 -10.07 -12.61
N PRO A 56 -12.24 -9.29 -13.35
CA PRO A 56 -11.79 -8.63 -14.57
C PRO A 56 -10.79 -7.53 -14.21
N PHE A 57 -9.50 -7.78 -14.45
CA PHE A 57 -8.44 -6.80 -14.27
C PHE A 57 -7.99 -6.22 -15.62
N PRO A 58 -7.90 -4.89 -15.77
CA PRO A 58 -7.36 -4.27 -16.97
C PRO A 58 -5.84 -4.47 -16.99
N VAL A 59 -5.36 -5.18 -18.01
CA VAL A 59 -3.93 -5.40 -18.25
C VAL A 59 -3.53 -4.62 -19.49
N ASP A 60 -2.58 -3.70 -19.34
CA ASP A 60 -2.04 -2.95 -20.46
C ASP A 60 -1.09 -3.87 -21.25
N THR A 61 -1.49 -4.19 -22.48
CA THR A 61 -0.69 -5.03 -23.40
C THR A 61 -0.20 -4.15 -24.56
N ILE A 62 0.83 -4.60 -25.30
CA ILE A 62 1.36 -3.92 -26.49
C ILE A 62 0.30 -3.64 -27.59
N PHE A 63 -0.88 -4.27 -27.52
CA PHE A 63 -2.01 -4.08 -28.45
C PHE A 63 -3.20 -3.32 -27.84
N GLY A 64 -3.02 -2.67 -26.67
CA GLY A 64 -4.06 -1.93 -25.96
C GLY A 64 -4.48 -2.59 -24.64
N ARG A 65 -5.41 -1.93 -23.94
CA ARG A 65 -5.93 -2.38 -22.64
C ARG A 65 -6.88 -3.57 -22.84
N ARG A 66 -6.48 -4.75 -22.37
CA ARG A 66 -7.31 -5.97 -22.40
C ARG A 66 -7.71 -6.36 -20.98
N THR A 67 -8.96 -6.74 -20.82
CA THR A 67 -9.44 -7.31 -19.56
C THR A 67 -9.03 -8.78 -19.50
N GLN A 68 -8.26 -9.15 -18.48
CA GLN A 68 -7.95 -10.55 -18.16
C GLN A 68 -8.59 -10.92 -16.82
N LEU A 69 -9.01 -12.17 -16.73
CA LEU A 69 -9.48 -12.76 -15.48
C LEU A 69 -8.26 -13.17 -14.68
N ILE A 70 -7.94 -12.41 -13.65
CA ILE A 70 -6.83 -12.71 -12.72
C ILE A 70 -7.47 -13.23 -11.43
N ASP A 71 -6.93 -14.32 -10.88
CA ASP A 71 -7.33 -14.77 -9.56
C ASP A 71 -6.83 -13.76 -8.52
N SER A 72 -7.76 -13.15 -7.78
CA SER A 72 -7.39 -12.27 -6.68
C SER A 72 -7.01 -13.15 -5.48
N GLU A 73 -5.78 -13.67 -5.48
CA GLU A 73 -5.21 -14.34 -4.31
C GLU A 73 -4.83 -13.27 -3.27
N ILE A 74 -5.75 -13.03 -2.34
CA ILE A 74 -5.44 -12.28 -1.12
C ILE A 74 -4.72 -13.24 -0.18
N ASP A 75 -3.56 -12.84 0.33
CA ASP A 75 -2.84 -13.60 1.36
C ASP A 75 -3.53 -13.41 2.73
N GLU A 76 -4.68 -14.07 2.87
CA GLU A 76 -5.48 -14.04 4.10
C GLU A 76 -4.73 -14.64 5.29
N GLU A 77 -3.83 -15.59 5.04
CA GLU A 77 -3.04 -16.23 6.08
C GLU A 77 -2.12 -15.20 6.75
N THR A 78 -1.35 -14.46 5.96
CA THR A 78 -0.46 -13.41 6.49
C THR A 78 -1.26 -12.31 7.21
N LEU A 79 -2.40 -11.89 6.66
CA LEU A 79 -3.24 -10.87 7.30
C LEU A 79 -3.78 -11.35 8.65
N ARG A 80 -4.22 -12.61 8.73
CA ARG A 80 -4.69 -13.22 9.97
C ARG A 80 -3.57 -13.28 11.01
N GLN A 81 -2.37 -13.68 10.62
CA GLN A 81 -1.21 -13.74 11.50
C GLN A 81 -0.83 -12.35 12.06
N ILE A 82 -0.93 -11.29 11.25
CA ILE A 82 -0.69 -9.91 11.70
C ILE A 82 -1.69 -9.49 12.78
N ALA A 83 -2.98 -9.73 12.52
CA ALA A 83 -4.05 -9.41 13.48
C ALA A 83 -3.88 -10.20 14.79
N GLU A 84 -3.64 -11.51 14.70
CA GLU A 84 -3.45 -12.39 15.87
C GLU A 84 -2.23 -11.98 16.70
N LYS A 85 -1.09 -11.66 16.06
CA LYS A 85 0.13 -11.21 16.76
C LYS A 85 -0.06 -9.92 17.54
N THR A 86 -0.98 -9.07 17.12
CA THR A 86 -1.24 -7.77 17.74
C THR A 86 -2.50 -7.77 18.62
N GLY A 87 -3.17 -8.92 18.78
CA GLY A 87 -4.38 -9.06 19.59
C GLY A 87 -5.63 -8.42 18.96
N ALA A 88 -5.62 -8.20 17.65
CA ALA A 88 -6.72 -7.66 16.85
C ALA A 88 -7.41 -8.75 16.01
N LEU A 89 -8.40 -8.34 15.20
CA LEU A 89 -9.19 -9.23 14.36
C LEU A 89 -8.92 -9.00 12.87
N TYR A 90 -8.97 -10.09 12.11
CA TYR A 90 -9.03 -10.07 10.65
C TYR A 90 -10.48 -9.98 10.19
N PHE A 91 -10.72 -9.16 9.16
CA PHE A 91 -12.01 -9.03 8.50
C PHE A 91 -11.85 -9.14 6.98
N ARG A 92 -12.91 -9.61 6.32
CA ARG A 92 -13.00 -9.61 4.86
C ARG A 92 -14.16 -8.75 4.40
N ALA A 93 -13.89 -7.80 3.51
CA ALA A 93 -14.88 -6.91 2.93
C ALA A 93 -15.05 -7.21 1.44
N THR A 94 -16.26 -7.60 1.04
CA THR A 94 -16.62 -7.86 -0.37
C THR A 94 -17.28 -6.66 -1.06
N ASP A 95 -17.78 -5.71 -0.26
CA ASP A 95 -18.47 -4.51 -0.69
C ASP A 95 -18.29 -3.35 0.31
N THR A 96 -18.73 -2.17 -0.08
CA THR A 96 -18.65 -0.95 0.72
C THR A 96 -19.51 -1.01 1.99
N GLU A 97 -20.65 -1.71 1.95
CA GLU A 97 -21.52 -1.84 3.11
C GLU A 97 -20.90 -2.76 4.17
N GLY A 98 -20.32 -3.89 3.76
CA GLY A 98 -19.54 -4.75 4.66
C GLY A 98 -18.35 -4.03 5.26
N LEU A 99 -17.64 -3.21 4.49
CA LEU A 99 -16.56 -2.37 5.01
C LEU A 99 -17.06 -1.41 6.10
N ARG A 100 -18.20 -0.74 5.88
CA ARG A 100 -18.82 0.16 6.87
C ARG A 100 -19.19 -0.58 8.16
N GLN A 101 -19.74 -1.79 8.05
CA GLN A 101 -20.09 -2.61 9.21
C GLN A 101 -18.85 -3.03 10.01
N ILE A 102 -17.76 -3.38 9.33
CA ILE A 102 -16.48 -3.71 9.99
C ILE A 102 -15.95 -2.50 10.77
N TYR A 103 -15.95 -1.30 10.18
CA TYR A 103 -15.55 -0.08 10.90
C TYR A 103 -16.43 0.18 12.13
N ALA A 104 -17.75 -0.05 12.03
CA ALA A 104 -18.66 0.11 13.16
C ALA A 104 -18.38 -0.91 14.29
N GLN A 105 -18.05 -2.16 13.94
CA GLN A 105 -17.63 -3.18 14.91
C GLN A 105 -16.33 -2.79 15.60
N ILE A 106 -15.31 -2.36 14.84
CA ILE A 106 -14.03 -1.90 15.40
C ILE A 106 -14.26 -0.73 16.36
N ASN A 107 -15.08 0.26 15.97
CA ASN A 107 -15.41 1.40 16.82
C ASN A 107 -16.16 1.01 18.11
N THR A 108 -16.93 -0.09 18.08
CA THR A 108 -17.61 -0.60 19.28
C THR A 108 -16.63 -1.28 20.24
N LEU A 109 -15.63 -1.98 19.69
CA LEU A 109 -14.58 -2.65 20.44
C LEU A 109 -13.56 -1.65 21.03
N GLU A 110 -13.23 -0.61 20.27
CA GLU A 110 -12.24 0.40 20.60
C GLU A 110 -12.94 1.73 20.87
N LYS A 111 -13.51 1.89 22.07
CA LYS A 111 -14.28 3.08 22.50
C LYS A 111 -13.44 4.35 22.72
N SER A 112 -12.28 4.45 22.08
CA SER A 112 -11.38 5.60 22.14
C SER A 112 -11.68 6.55 20.98
N GLU A 113 -11.65 7.87 21.23
CA GLU A 113 -11.71 8.89 20.18
C GLU A 113 -10.61 8.63 19.16
N VAL A 114 -10.99 8.25 17.94
CA VAL A 114 -10.05 7.98 16.86
C VAL A 114 -9.60 9.32 16.29
N GLU A 115 -8.40 9.75 16.64
CA GLU A 115 -7.75 10.87 15.98
C GLU A 115 -7.25 10.40 14.60
N VAL A 116 -8.07 10.63 13.56
CA VAL A 116 -7.75 10.20 12.19
C VAL A 116 -6.73 11.15 11.58
N GLN A 117 -5.45 10.79 11.68
CA GLN A 117 -4.35 11.48 11.00
C GLN A 117 -4.20 10.89 9.58
N LEU A 118 -4.66 11.62 8.55
CA LEU A 118 -4.55 11.22 7.14
C LEU A 118 -3.11 11.41 6.64
N TYR A 119 -2.34 10.31 6.54
CA TYR A 119 -1.02 10.31 5.90
C TYR A 119 -1.04 9.54 4.58
N THR A 120 -0.84 10.24 3.46
CA THR A 120 -0.73 9.63 2.12
C THR A 120 0.75 9.46 1.76
N ARG A 121 1.17 8.22 1.46
CA ARG A 121 2.55 7.91 1.04
C ARG A 121 2.63 7.79 -0.48
N TYR A 122 3.21 8.79 -1.14
CA TYR A 122 3.47 8.74 -2.59
C TYR A 122 4.81 8.03 -2.88
N LYS A 123 4.84 7.15 -3.88
CA LYS A 123 6.08 6.63 -4.48
C LYS A 123 6.39 7.47 -5.72
N GLU A 124 7.52 8.17 -5.72
CA GLU A 124 7.98 8.92 -6.89
C GLU A 124 8.69 7.97 -7.87
N LEU A 125 7.98 7.54 -8.93
CA LEU A 125 8.60 6.88 -10.09
C LEU A 125 9.28 7.89 -11.04
N ALA A 126 9.08 9.20 -10.82
CA ALA A 126 9.60 10.27 -11.67
C ALA A 126 11.14 10.22 -11.80
N SER A 127 11.85 9.87 -10.73
CA SER A 127 13.31 9.79 -10.70
C SER A 127 13.87 8.75 -11.68
N TRP A 128 13.14 7.65 -11.92
CA TRP A 128 13.57 6.61 -12.88
C TRP A 128 13.45 7.09 -14.34
N LEU A 129 12.45 7.92 -14.66
CA LEU A 129 12.28 8.48 -16.02
C LEU A 129 13.12 9.74 -16.26
N LEU A 130 13.43 10.52 -15.22
CA LEU A 130 14.18 11.78 -15.35
C LEU A 130 15.64 11.57 -15.76
N VAL A 131 16.30 10.53 -15.23
CA VAL A 131 17.71 10.24 -15.54
C VAL A 131 17.94 9.93 -17.04
N PRO A 132 17.20 9.02 -17.69
CA PRO A 132 17.36 8.78 -19.12
C PRO A 132 16.92 9.97 -19.99
N ALA A 133 15.92 10.76 -19.55
CA ALA A 133 15.50 11.96 -20.27
C ALA A 133 16.61 13.03 -20.29
N LEU A 134 17.27 13.26 -19.16
CA LEU A 134 18.45 14.14 -19.07
C LEU A 134 19.62 13.59 -19.91
N GLY A 135 19.82 12.27 -19.91
CA GLY A 135 20.84 11.62 -20.74
C GLY A 135 20.63 11.85 -22.23
N LEU A 136 19.38 11.72 -22.72
CA LEU A 136 19.03 11.97 -24.12
C LEU A 136 19.21 13.45 -24.49
N LEU A 137 18.83 14.38 -23.62
CA LEU A 137 19.04 15.82 -23.83
C LEU A 137 20.52 16.18 -23.88
N ALA A 138 21.33 15.61 -22.97
CA ALA A 138 22.77 15.82 -22.96
C ALA A 138 23.43 15.25 -24.22
N ALA A 139 23.02 14.05 -24.65
CA ALA A 139 23.48 13.44 -25.89
C ALA A 139 23.16 14.33 -27.10
N GLU A 140 21.91 14.81 -27.20
CA GLU A 140 21.50 15.76 -28.25
C GLU A 140 22.37 17.02 -28.27
N PHE A 141 22.60 17.63 -27.10
CA PHE A 141 23.41 18.83 -26.98
C PHE A 141 24.85 18.60 -27.45
N VAL A 142 25.47 17.48 -27.04
CA VAL A 142 26.82 17.10 -27.47
C VAL A 142 26.85 16.85 -28.98
N LEU A 143 25.92 16.05 -29.51
CA LEU A 143 25.80 15.76 -30.96
C LEU A 143 25.64 17.05 -31.79
N ARG A 144 24.79 17.98 -31.37
CA ARG A 144 24.62 19.28 -32.03
C ARG A 144 25.91 20.11 -32.01
N HIS A 145 26.64 20.10 -30.90
CA HIS A 145 27.82 20.97 -30.73
C HIS A 145 29.12 20.36 -31.28
N THR A 146 29.23 19.04 -31.40
CA THR A 146 30.44 18.34 -31.88
C THR A 146 30.32 17.74 -33.28
N LEU A 147 29.15 17.21 -33.67
CA LEU A 147 28.97 16.55 -34.99
C LEU A 147 28.30 17.46 -36.02
N TYR A 148 27.50 18.45 -35.61
CA TYR A 148 26.81 19.41 -36.49
C TYR A 148 27.43 20.81 -36.50
N ARG A 149 28.75 20.92 -36.28
CA ARG A 149 29.46 22.13 -36.71
C ARG A 149 29.73 22.01 -38.21
N SER A 150 29.08 22.90 -38.96
CA SER A 150 29.18 23.14 -40.41
C SER A 150 28.69 22.04 -41.34
N LEU A 151 27.52 22.25 -41.94
CA LEU A 151 27.51 22.61 -43.35
C LEU A 151 26.67 23.90 -43.50
N PRO A 152 27.18 24.94 -44.19
CA PRO A 152 26.38 26.09 -44.62
C PRO A 152 25.24 25.67 -45.56
#